data_AF-A0A4Y2K9L0-F1
#
_entry.id   AF-A0A4Y2K9L0-F1
#
_cell.length_a   1.000
_cell.length_b   1.000
_cell.length_c   1.000
_cell.angle_alpha   90.00
_cell.angle_beta   90.00
_cell.angle_gamma   90.00
#
_symmetry.space_group_name_H-M   'P 1'
#
loop_
_entity.id
_entity.type
_entity.pdbx_description
1 polymer ?
#
loop_
_entity_poly.entity_id
_entity_poly.type
_entity_poly.pdbx_seq_one_letter_code
_entity_poly.pdbx_strand_id
1 'polypeptide(L)'
;MRSFRNTSSELCSNFSICFNPNIAFISYIALSIIYILFFSMPVNIFMVFFISVCHDLKQLFDEYKTCMISQTHPDYHWLIKRYNFLRNVVIEIDSQINCLVFWAALANMFCLYFTITGIMGSEDISIWELIVLYSALIFGAFMFVLMCLWADRLSSSAASVAHAAQALDGNLDSPVMHIRYILTVNKKVRMTVWSLFPLTKSSVLASIGTVITYSVLIKGILNE
;
A
#
# COMPACT_ATOMS: atom_id res chain seq x y z
N MET A 1 10.57 -10.21 64.03
CA MET A 1 10.80 -10.39 62.59
C MET A 1 9.79 -11.40 62.01
N ARG A 2 8.47 -11.12 62.09
CA ARG A 2 7.40 -12.07 61.71
C ARG A 2 6.06 -11.39 61.35
N SER A 3 6.09 -10.15 60.85
CA SER A 3 4.86 -9.38 60.56
C SER A 3 4.84 -8.66 59.21
N PHE A 4 5.64 -9.10 58.24
CA PHE A 4 5.68 -8.52 56.89
C PHE A 4 5.45 -9.52 55.75
N ARG A 5 5.09 -10.77 56.08
CA ARG A 5 4.93 -11.85 55.07
C ARG A 5 3.47 -12.15 54.69
N ASN A 6 2.48 -11.66 55.45
CA ASN A 6 1.06 -11.94 55.15
C ASN A 6 0.41 -10.92 54.21
N THR A 7 0.97 -9.72 54.04
CA THR A 7 0.41 -8.70 53.13
C THR A 7 0.82 -8.91 51.67
N SER A 8 1.89 -9.66 51.39
CA SER A 8 2.31 -9.94 50.00
C SER A 8 1.55 -11.11 49.36
N SER A 9 1.06 -12.07 50.16
CA SER A 9 0.26 -13.18 49.63
C SER A 9 -1.18 -12.76 49.31
N GLU A 10 -1.74 -11.80 50.04
CA GLU A 10 -3.08 -11.24 49.74
C GLU A 10 -3.08 -10.26 48.56
N LEU A 11 -1.97 -9.57 48.28
CA LEU A 11 -1.85 -8.76 47.07
C LEU A 11 -1.69 -9.61 45.80
N CYS A 12 -0.92 -10.71 45.86
CA CYS A 12 -0.81 -11.64 44.72
C CYS A 12 -2.08 -12.47 44.50
N SER A 13 -2.87 -12.78 45.54
CA SER A 13 -4.14 -13.49 45.37
C SER A 13 -5.26 -12.58 44.84
N ASN A 14 -5.21 -11.27 45.11
CA ASN A 14 -6.21 -10.31 44.61
C ASN A 14 -5.88 -9.74 43.22
N PHE A 15 -4.64 -9.89 42.74
CA PHE A 15 -4.31 -9.63 41.33
C PHE A 15 -4.55 -10.84 40.42
N SER A 16 -4.88 -12.00 41.01
CA SER A 16 -5.63 -13.06 40.33
C SER A 16 -7.09 -12.64 40.27
N ILE A 17 -7.36 -11.53 39.58
CA ILE A 17 -8.70 -11.24 39.09
C ILE A 17 -9.04 -12.46 38.25
N CYS A 18 -9.98 -13.27 38.75
CA CYS A 18 -10.69 -14.28 37.98
C CYS A 18 -11.25 -13.59 36.73
N PHE A 19 -10.43 -13.49 35.69
CA PHE A 19 -10.92 -13.20 34.36
C PHE A 19 -11.74 -14.42 34.00
N ASN A 20 -13.05 -14.28 34.19
CA ASN A 20 -14.00 -15.33 33.90
C ASN A 20 -13.70 -15.78 32.46
N PRO A 21 -13.39 -17.07 32.21
CA PRO A 21 -12.94 -17.54 30.91
C PRO A 21 -13.93 -17.18 29.80
N ASN A 22 -15.22 -17.08 30.14
CA ASN A 22 -16.27 -16.58 29.25
C ASN A 22 -16.11 -15.09 28.89
N ILE A 23 -15.70 -14.23 29.82
CA ILE A 23 -15.46 -12.81 29.57
C ILE A 23 -14.20 -12.63 28.72
N ALA A 24 -13.14 -13.39 28.98
CA ALA A 24 -11.93 -13.40 28.15
C ALA A 24 -12.24 -13.84 26.71
N PHE A 25 -13.00 -14.93 26.56
CA PHE A 25 -13.43 -15.46 25.26
C PHE A 25 -14.33 -14.48 24.49
N ILE A 26 -15.32 -13.88 25.16
CA ILE A 26 -16.19 -12.85 24.58
C ILE A 26 -15.36 -11.62 24.16
N SER A 27 -14.39 -11.20 24.98
CA SER A 27 -13.51 -10.07 24.66
C SER A 27 -12.63 -10.34 23.44
N TYR A 28 -12.12 -11.58 23.29
CA TYR A 28 -11.33 -12.01 22.15
C TYR A 28 -12.16 -12.04 20.85
N ILE A 29 -13.38 -12.57 20.91
CA ILE A 29 -14.31 -12.56 19.77
C ILE A 29 -14.67 -11.12 19.39
N ALA A 30 -14.98 -10.26 20.36
CA ALA A 30 -15.31 -8.87 20.11
C ALA A 30 -14.13 -8.11 19.47
N LEU A 31 -12.91 -8.31 19.97
CA LEU A 31 -11.69 -7.75 19.37
C LEU A 31 -11.46 -8.25 17.94
N SER A 32 -11.70 -9.53 17.69
CA SER A 32 -11.56 -10.14 16.36
C SER A 32 -12.58 -9.58 15.36
N ILE A 33 -13.84 -9.42 15.78
CA ILE A 33 -14.90 -8.82 14.98
C ILE A 33 -14.60 -7.34 14.70
N ILE A 34 -14.16 -6.59 15.70
CA ILE A 34 -13.78 -5.18 15.56
C ILE A 34 -12.60 -5.04 14.59
N TYR A 35 -11.60 -5.91 14.68
CA TYR A 35 -10.47 -5.94 13.75
C TYR A 35 -10.91 -6.19 12.31
N ILE A 36 -11.81 -7.14 12.08
CA ILE A 36 -12.32 -7.45 10.73
C ILE A 36 -13.12 -6.27 10.16
N LEU A 37 -14.06 -5.72 10.95
CA LEU A 37 -14.99 -4.68 10.50
C LEU A 37 -14.35 -3.31 10.35
N PHE A 38 -13.50 -2.91 11.29
CA PHE A 38 -12.95 -1.56 11.34
C PHE A 38 -11.54 -1.44 10.74
N PHE A 39 -10.84 -2.56 10.55
CA PHE A 39 -9.46 -2.55 10.06
C PHE A 39 -9.31 -3.28 8.73
N SER A 40 -9.72 -4.54 8.65
CA SER A 40 -9.52 -5.35 7.43
C SER A 40 -10.42 -4.91 6.27
N MET A 41 -11.73 -4.76 6.51
CA MET A 41 -12.67 -4.37 5.44
C MET A 41 -12.37 -2.99 4.84
N PRO A 42 -12.20 -1.91 5.63
CA PRO A 42 -11.95 -0.57 5.08
C PRO A 42 -10.64 -0.49 4.31
N VAL A 43 -9.60 -1.18 4.78
CA VAL A 43 -8.28 -1.24 4.09
C VAL A 43 -8.40 -1.95 2.76
N ASN A 44 -9.07 -3.10 2.70
CA ASN A 44 -9.24 -3.85 1.46
C ASN A 44 -10.11 -3.08 0.44
N ILE A 45 -11.19 -2.44 0.90
CA ILE A 45 -12.04 -1.59 0.05
C ILE A 45 -11.22 -0.41 -0.49
N PHE A 46 -10.41 0.23 0.36
CA PHE A 46 -9.54 1.31 -0.06
C PHE A 46 -8.48 0.87 -1.09
N MET A 47 -7.86 -0.31 -0.91
CA MET A 47 -6.91 -0.84 -1.89
C MET A 47 -7.56 -1.05 -3.26
N VAL A 48 -8.79 -1.59 -3.31
CA VAL A 48 -9.55 -1.72 -4.57
C VAL A 48 -9.80 -0.34 -5.19
N PHE A 49 -10.28 0.63 -4.39
CA PHE A 49 -10.51 2.00 -4.86
C PHE A 49 -9.24 2.63 -5.43
N PHE A 50 -8.11 2.48 -4.73
CA PHE A 50 -6.81 2.98 -5.18
C PHE A 50 -6.39 2.36 -6.52
N ILE A 51 -6.57 1.04 -6.67
CA ILE A 51 -6.28 0.32 -7.91
C ILE A 51 -7.13 0.88 -9.06
N SER A 52 -8.42 1.10 -8.83
CA SER A 52 -9.33 1.69 -9.83
C SER A 52 -8.88 3.10 -10.23
N VAL A 53 -8.55 3.96 -9.27
CA VAL A 53 -8.04 5.32 -9.55
C VAL A 53 -6.75 5.27 -10.37
N CYS A 54 -5.82 4.38 -10.03
CA CYS A 54 -4.58 4.21 -10.79
C CYS A 54 -4.83 3.69 -12.22
N HIS A 55 -5.79 2.77 -12.38
CA HIS A 55 -6.22 2.27 -13.68
C HIS A 55 -6.76 3.40 -14.55
N ASP A 56 -7.69 4.20 -14.02
CA ASP A 56 -8.37 5.26 -14.78
C ASP A 56 -7.40 6.38 -15.15
N LEU A 57 -6.51 6.77 -14.23
CA LEU A 57 -5.44 7.72 -14.53
C LEU A 57 -4.50 7.20 -15.62
N LYS A 58 -4.14 5.91 -15.57
CA LYS A 58 -3.28 5.29 -16.58
C LYS A 58 -3.96 5.33 -17.95
N GLN A 59 -5.26 5.02 -18.01
CA GLN A 59 -6.03 5.11 -19.25
C GLN A 59 -6.02 6.54 -19.81
N LEU A 60 -6.18 7.56 -18.97
CA LEU A 60 -6.10 8.96 -19.41
C LEU A 60 -4.73 9.32 -20.01
N PHE A 61 -3.62 8.80 -19.46
CA PHE A 61 -2.29 8.98 -20.05
C PHE A 61 -2.11 8.23 -21.36
N ASP A 62 -2.63 7.00 -21.47
CA ASP A 62 -2.58 6.19 -22.68
C ASP A 62 -3.42 6.83 -23.82
N GLU A 63 -4.59 7.39 -23.51
CA GLU A 63 -5.43 8.17 -24.43
C GLU A 63 -4.72 9.46 -24.86
N TYR A 64 -4.15 10.20 -23.91
CA TYR A 64 -3.37 11.40 -24.20
C TYR A 64 -2.21 11.10 -25.16
N LYS A 65 -1.46 10.01 -24.91
CA LYS A 65 -0.38 9.54 -25.77
C LYS A 65 -0.87 9.26 -27.19
N THR A 66 -2.00 8.57 -27.31
CA THR A 66 -2.60 8.21 -28.60
C THR A 66 -3.00 9.46 -29.39
N CYS A 67 -3.65 10.42 -28.74
CA CYS A 67 -3.99 11.72 -29.34
C CYS A 67 -2.76 12.52 -29.77
N MET A 68 -1.68 12.49 -28.99
CA MET A 68 -0.44 13.18 -29.34
C MET A 68 0.20 12.59 -30.60
N ILE A 69 0.25 11.25 -30.70
CA ILE A 69 0.88 10.55 -31.84
C ILE A 69 0.04 10.68 -33.12
N SER A 70 -1.29 10.76 -33.01
CA SER A 70 -2.18 10.85 -34.18
C SER A 70 -2.23 12.23 -34.85
N GLN A 71 -1.67 13.26 -34.22
CA GLN A 71 -1.67 14.63 -34.78
C GLN A 71 -0.52 14.83 -35.78
N THR A 72 -0.88 15.09 -37.04
CA THR A 72 0.07 15.42 -38.12
C THR A 72 0.74 16.78 -37.92
N HIS A 73 0.03 17.74 -37.32
CA HIS A 73 0.56 19.04 -36.91
C HIS A 73 0.24 19.27 -35.43
N PRO A 74 1.17 18.99 -34.51
CA PRO A 74 0.91 19.06 -33.08
C PRO A 74 0.76 20.52 -32.60
N ASP A 75 -0.39 20.83 -32.00
CA ASP A 75 -0.56 22.07 -31.23
C ASP A 75 0.08 21.88 -29.84
N TYR A 76 1.36 22.27 -29.74
CA TYR A 76 2.11 22.16 -28.49
C TYR A 76 1.49 22.99 -27.34
N HIS A 77 0.78 24.08 -27.62
CA HIS A 77 0.15 24.87 -26.56
C HIS A 77 -1.01 24.11 -25.91
N TRP A 78 -1.87 23.50 -26.74
CA TRP A 78 -2.95 22.63 -26.27
C TRP A 78 -2.40 21.39 -25.54
N LEU A 79 -1.38 20.72 -26.11
CA LEU A 79 -0.74 19.54 -25.52
C LEU A 79 -0.14 19.84 -24.14
N ILE A 80 0.64 20.93 -24.00
CA ILE A 80 1.21 21.38 -22.72
C ILE A 80 0.10 21.64 -21.70
N LYS A 81 -0.96 22.36 -22.08
CA LYS A 81 -2.07 22.69 -21.18
C LYS A 81 -2.79 21.43 -20.70
N ARG A 82 -3.06 20.48 -21.60
CA ARG A 82 -3.74 19.22 -21.30
C ARG A 82 -2.87 18.31 -20.42
N TYR A 83 -1.58 18.20 -20.71
CA TYR A 83 -0.64 17.43 -19.88
C TYR A 83 -0.48 18.03 -18.48
N ASN A 84 -0.34 19.36 -18.36
CA ASN A 84 -0.26 20.03 -17.06
C ASN A 84 -1.54 19.83 -16.24
N PHE A 85 -2.71 19.87 -16.88
CA PHE A 85 -3.97 19.55 -16.22
C PHE A 85 -3.96 18.11 -15.68
N LEU A 86 -3.62 17.12 -16.51
CA LEU A 86 -3.58 15.72 -16.10
C LEU A 86 -2.58 15.48 -14.96
N ARG A 87 -1.38 16.09 -15.04
CA ARG A 87 -0.38 16.05 -13.99
C ARG A 87 -0.88 16.67 -12.69
N ASN A 88 -1.57 17.80 -12.74
CA ASN A 88 -2.12 18.44 -11.55
C ASN A 88 -3.21 17.58 -10.90
N VAL A 89 -4.06 16.93 -11.70
CA VAL A 89 -5.05 15.96 -11.19
C VAL A 89 -4.36 14.82 -10.44
N VAL A 90 -3.29 14.25 -11.00
CA VAL A 90 -2.53 13.18 -10.33
C VAL A 90 -1.92 13.66 -9.02
N ILE A 91 -1.31 14.85 -8.99
CA ILE A 91 -0.68 15.42 -7.79
C ILE A 91 -1.73 15.68 -6.70
N GLU A 92 -2.89 16.22 -7.08
CA GLU A 92 -3.98 16.49 -6.14
C GLU A 92 -4.52 15.20 -5.54
N ILE A 93 -4.78 14.19 -6.38
CA ILE A 93 -5.23 12.87 -5.96
C ILE A 93 -4.19 12.24 -5.02
N ASP A 94 -2.90 12.22 -5.40
CA ASP A 94 -1.81 11.70 -4.57
C ASP A 94 -1.79 12.38 -3.20
N SER A 95 -1.90 13.71 -3.16
CA SER A 95 -1.92 14.49 -1.91
C SER A 95 -3.07 14.09 -0.98
N GLN A 96 -4.25 13.83 -1.52
CA GLN A 96 -5.43 13.47 -0.72
C GLN A 96 -5.38 12.02 -0.23
N ILE A 97 -4.91 11.09 -1.07
CA ILE A 97 -4.97 9.66 -0.76
C ILE A 97 -3.69 9.12 -0.12
N ASN A 98 -2.57 9.86 -0.18
CA ASN A 98 -1.26 9.48 0.37
C ASN A 98 -1.38 8.91 1.80
N CYS A 99 -2.05 9.63 2.69
CA CYS A 99 -2.16 9.22 4.09
C CYS A 99 -2.91 7.88 4.21
N LEU A 100 -3.99 7.71 3.45
CA LEU A 100 -4.78 6.48 3.42
C LEU A 100 -3.98 5.31 2.82
N VAL A 101 -3.19 5.57 1.78
CA VAL A 101 -2.24 4.61 1.18
C VAL A 101 -1.22 4.13 2.20
N PHE A 102 -0.66 5.04 2.99
CA PHE A 102 0.26 4.69 4.07
C PHE A 102 -0.41 3.81 5.13
N TRP A 103 -1.59 4.21 5.61
CA TRP A 103 -2.34 3.43 6.59
C TRP A 103 -2.71 2.04 6.07
N ALA A 104 -3.12 1.93 4.80
CA ALA A 104 -3.43 0.66 4.17
C ALA A 104 -2.20 -0.25 4.06
N ALA A 105 -1.05 0.31 3.65
CA ALA A 105 0.21 -0.43 3.58
C ALA A 105 0.65 -0.92 4.98
N LEU A 106 0.60 -0.02 5.97
CA LEU A 106 0.98 -0.33 7.35
C LEU A 106 0.07 -1.41 7.95
N ALA A 107 -1.24 -1.27 7.79
CA ALA A 107 -2.23 -2.24 8.25
C ALA A 107 -1.98 -3.62 7.65
N ASN A 108 -1.68 -3.69 6.35
CA ASN A 108 -1.41 -4.96 5.70
C ASN A 108 -0.09 -5.59 6.18
N MET A 109 0.94 -4.79 6.43
CA MET A 109 2.22 -5.27 6.97
C MET A 109 2.06 -5.83 8.38
N PHE A 110 1.30 -5.16 9.25
CA PHE A 110 0.95 -5.70 10.57
C PHE A 110 0.13 -6.98 10.47
N CYS A 111 -0.87 -7.01 9.59
CA CYS A 111 -1.68 -8.21 9.37
C CYS A 111 -0.82 -9.41 8.95
N LEU A 112 0.10 -9.21 8.00
CA LEU A 112 1.05 -10.24 7.57
C LEU A 112 1.95 -10.71 8.72
N TYR A 113 2.54 -9.77 9.46
CA TYR A 113 3.40 -10.08 10.60
C TYR A 113 2.66 -10.93 11.65
N PHE A 114 1.51 -10.45 12.14
CA PHE A 114 0.74 -11.17 13.16
C PHE A 114 0.24 -12.53 12.68
N THR A 115 -0.13 -12.65 11.41
CA THR A 115 -0.55 -13.94 10.83
C THR A 115 0.61 -14.92 10.78
N ILE A 116 1.79 -14.50 10.34
CA ILE A 116 2.99 -15.34 10.29
C ILE A 116 3.42 -15.74 11.71
N THR A 117 3.50 -14.80 12.64
CA THR A 117 3.86 -15.08 14.04
C THR A 117 2.83 -16.02 14.68
N GLY A 118 1.53 -15.84 14.41
CA GLY A 118 0.47 -16.71 14.89
C GLY A 118 0.60 -18.15 14.38
N ILE A 119 0.84 -18.33 13.07
CA ILE A 119 1.10 -19.65 12.47
C ILE A 119 2.37 -20.28 13.07
N MET A 120 3.41 -19.50 13.33
CA MET A 120 4.71 -19.99 13.79
C MET A 120 4.75 -20.34 15.29
N GLY A 121 3.87 -19.74 16.10
CA GLY A 121 3.86 -19.84 17.56
C GLY A 121 2.83 -20.81 18.14
N SER A 122 1.96 -21.37 17.31
CA SER A 122 0.94 -22.32 17.76
C SER A 122 1.36 -23.77 17.50
N GLU A 123 1.32 -24.61 18.53
CA GLU A 123 1.57 -26.05 18.37
C GLU A 123 0.29 -26.82 17.96
N ASP A 124 -0.91 -26.29 18.26
CA ASP A 124 -2.21 -26.93 18.02
C ASP A 124 -3.20 -26.00 17.28
N ILE A 125 -2.93 -25.67 16.01
CA ILE A 125 -3.93 -25.03 15.12
C ILE A 125 -4.69 -26.10 14.33
N SER A 126 -6.02 -25.99 14.26
CA SER A 126 -6.82 -26.88 13.41
C SER A 126 -6.53 -26.67 11.93
N ILE A 127 -6.64 -27.73 11.11
CA ILE A 127 -6.38 -27.65 9.65
C ILE A 127 -7.27 -26.57 9.00
N TRP A 128 -8.51 -26.41 9.47
CA TRP A 128 -9.43 -25.40 8.94
C TRP A 128 -8.98 -23.97 9.24
N GLU A 129 -8.55 -23.69 10.47
CA GLU A 129 -8.00 -22.38 10.85
C GLU A 129 -6.71 -22.07 10.08
N LEU A 130 -5.87 -23.08 9.87
CA LEU A 130 -4.65 -22.96 9.07
C LEU A 130 -4.97 -22.53 7.63
N ILE A 131 -5.95 -23.18 6.98
CA ILE A 131 -6.39 -22.83 5.62
C ILE A 131 -6.90 -21.39 5.57
N VAL A 132 -7.70 -20.97 6.56
CA VAL A 132 -8.22 -19.61 6.65
C VAL A 132 -7.09 -18.60 6.78
N LEU A 133 -6.14 -18.82 7.68
CA LEU A 133 -4.99 -17.93 7.89
C LEU A 133 -4.11 -17.80 6.64
N TYR A 134 -3.79 -18.92 5.98
CA TYR A 134 -3.03 -18.89 4.72
C TYR A 134 -3.79 -18.17 3.61
N SER A 135 -5.10 -18.40 3.48
CA SER A 135 -5.91 -17.72 2.47
C SER A 135 -5.95 -16.21 2.69
N ALA A 136 -6.10 -15.76 3.94
CA ALA A 136 -6.07 -14.34 4.30
C ALA A 136 -4.69 -13.71 4.02
N LEU A 137 -3.61 -14.44 4.33
CA LEU A 137 -2.24 -14.01 4.06
C LEU A 137 -1.98 -13.85 2.56
N ILE A 138 -2.35 -14.85 1.76
CA ILE A 138 -2.19 -14.81 0.30
C ILE A 138 -3.01 -13.66 -0.30
N PHE A 139 -4.26 -13.49 0.14
CA PHE A 139 -5.12 -12.43 -0.34
C PHE A 139 -4.59 -11.03 0.00
N GLY A 140 -4.21 -10.79 1.26
CA GLY A 140 -3.65 -9.51 1.70
C GLY A 140 -2.34 -9.17 0.99
N ALA A 141 -1.45 -10.15 0.83
CA ALA A 141 -0.22 -9.97 0.05
C ALA A 141 -0.51 -9.65 -1.42
N PHE A 142 -1.45 -10.38 -2.03
CA PHE A 142 -1.84 -10.17 -3.43
C PHE A 142 -2.45 -8.78 -3.66
N MET A 143 -3.35 -8.32 -2.79
CA MET A 143 -3.96 -6.99 -2.88
C MET A 143 -2.92 -5.87 -2.79
N PHE A 144 -1.95 -5.99 -1.89
CA PHE A 144 -0.87 -5.02 -1.76
C PHE A 144 0.09 -5.03 -2.95
N VAL A 145 0.42 -6.21 -3.48
CA VAL A 145 1.19 -6.35 -4.72
C VAL A 145 0.46 -5.65 -5.87
N LEU A 146 -0.85 -5.87 -6.02
CA LEU A 146 -1.66 -5.22 -7.05
C LEU A 146 -1.65 -3.69 -6.91
N MET A 147 -1.84 -3.18 -5.70
CA MET A 147 -1.82 -1.75 -5.40
C MET A 147 -0.52 -1.10 -5.91
N CYS A 148 0.64 -1.65 -5.54
CA CYS A 148 1.93 -1.15 -5.97
C CYS A 148 2.18 -1.35 -7.47
N LEU A 149 1.72 -2.46 -8.05
CA LEU A 149 1.85 -2.72 -9.49
C LEU A 149 1.08 -1.68 -10.32
N TRP A 150 -0.12 -1.29 -9.88
CA TRP A 150 -0.93 -0.31 -10.59
C TRP A 150 -0.35 1.11 -10.47
N ALA A 151 0.17 1.48 -9.30
CA ALA A 151 0.91 2.73 -9.13
C ALA A 151 2.14 2.80 -10.05
N ASP A 152 2.91 1.71 -10.13
CA ASP A 152 4.08 1.59 -11.02
C ASP A 152 3.68 1.66 -12.51
N ARG A 153 2.57 1.01 -12.90
CA ARG A 153 2.02 1.07 -14.26
C ARG A 153 1.58 2.48 -14.64
N LEU A 154 0.93 3.21 -13.73
CA LEU A 154 0.57 4.62 -13.95
C LEU A 154 1.83 5.47 -14.19
N SER A 155 2.85 5.33 -13.34
CA SER A 155 4.10 6.07 -13.50
C SER A 155 4.82 5.72 -14.82
N SER A 156 4.82 4.44 -15.19
CA SER A 156 5.37 3.96 -16.45
C SER A 156 4.63 4.51 -17.67
N SER A 157 3.28 4.54 -17.63
CA SER A 157 2.47 5.15 -18.70
C SER A 157 2.79 6.63 -18.87
N ALA A 158 2.85 7.40 -17.77
CA ALA A 158 3.24 8.80 -17.79
C ALA A 158 4.67 9.03 -18.33
N ALA A 159 5.64 8.16 -17.98
CA ALA A 159 6.98 8.20 -18.54
C ALA A 159 7.00 7.85 -20.04
N SER A 160 6.12 6.94 -20.48
CA SER A 160 6.00 6.56 -21.89
C SER A 160 5.50 7.72 -22.77
N VAL A 161 4.71 8.64 -22.21
CA VAL A 161 4.32 9.89 -22.88
C VAL A 161 5.54 10.76 -23.14
N ALA A 162 6.45 10.89 -22.16
CA ALA A 162 7.68 11.66 -22.33
C ALA A 162 8.58 11.07 -23.42
N HIS A 163 8.72 9.75 -23.45
CA HIS A 163 9.46 9.06 -24.51
C HIS A 163 8.83 9.24 -25.89
N ALA A 164 7.51 9.10 -25.99
CA ALA A 164 6.81 9.31 -27.26
C ALA A 164 6.90 10.77 -27.73
N ALA A 165 6.87 11.74 -26.81
CA ALA A 165 7.05 13.15 -27.13
C ALA A 165 8.46 13.48 -27.64
N GLN A 166 9.50 12.78 -27.17
CA GLN A 166 10.86 12.90 -27.69
C GLN A 166 11.03 12.28 -29.08
N ALA A 167 10.19 11.30 -29.42
CA ALA A 167 10.19 10.62 -30.71
C ALA A 167 9.31 11.29 -31.78
N LEU A 168 8.54 12.33 -31.43
CA LEU A 168 7.83 13.14 -32.42
C LEU A 168 8.84 13.94 -33.23
N ASP A 169 8.71 13.90 -34.57
CA ASP A 169 9.44 14.81 -35.44
C ASP A 169 9.07 16.25 -35.05
N GLY A 170 10.09 17.03 -34.67
CA GLY A 170 9.91 18.39 -34.19
C GLY A 170 9.28 19.24 -35.28
N ASN A 171 8.20 19.96 -34.95
CA ASN A 171 7.65 20.94 -35.88
C ASN A 171 8.68 22.07 -36.05
N LEU A 172 9.26 22.18 -37.25
CA LEU A 172 10.26 23.18 -37.62
C LEU A 172 9.76 24.63 -37.41
N ASP A 173 8.43 24.82 -37.43
CA ASP A 173 7.80 26.13 -37.28
C ASP A 173 7.81 26.67 -35.85
N SER A 174 8.00 25.82 -34.83
CA SER A 174 8.04 26.27 -33.42
C SER A 174 8.97 25.44 -32.53
N PRO A 175 10.29 25.51 -32.76
CA PRO A 175 11.28 24.71 -32.02
C PRO A 175 11.27 25.03 -30.52
N VAL A 176 11.00 26.29 -30.15
CA VAL A 176 10.94 26.71 -28.74
C VAL A 176 9.77 26.05 -27.99
N MET A 177 8.60 25.94 -28.63
CA MET A 177 7.42 25.30 -28.01
C MET A 177 7.58 23.78 -27.94
N HIS A 178 8.22 23.18 -28.94
CA HIS A 178 8.57 21.76 -28.92
C HIS A 178 9.54 21.42 -27.77
N ILE A 179 10.60 22.21 -27.57
CA ILE A 179 11.55 22.03 -26.45
C ILE A 179 10.85 22.21 -25.09
N ARG A 180 10.01 23.24 -24.95
CA ARG A 180 9.21 23.45 -23.73
C ARG A 180 8.26 22.30 -23.44
N TYR A 181 7.69 21.72 -24.49
CA TYR A 181 6.83 20.54 -24.38
C TYR A 181 7.62 19.35 -23.84
N ILE A 182 8.76 19.00 -24.47
CA ILE A 182 9.64 17.92 -24.02
C ILE A 182 10.06 18.10 -22.55
N LEU A 183 10.47 19.31 -22.16
CA LEU A 183 10.83 19.62 -20.77
C LEU A 183 9.65 19.43 -19.80
N THR A 184 8.43 19.75 -20.23
CA THR A 184 7.23 19.64 -19.39
C THR A 184 6.84 18.18 -19.17
N VAL A 185 6.85 17.36 -20.23
CA VAL A 185 6.50 15.94 -20.14
C VAL A 185 7.57 15.09 -19.46
N ASN A 186 8.84 15.54 -19.45
CA ASN A 186 9.93 14.86 -18.77
C ASN A 186 9.88 15.05 -17.23
N LYS A 187 8.96 15.87 -16.71
CA LYS A 187 8.71 15.95 -15.27
C LYS A 187 8.09 14.64 -14.79
N LYS A 188 8.81 13.91 -13.94
CA LYS A 188 8.37 12.62 -13.38
C LYS A 188 7.01 12.77 -12.68
N VAL A 189 6.06 11.92 -13.08
CA VAL A 189 4.77 11.72 -12.39
C VAL A 189 4.86 10.37 -11.68
N ARG A 190 4.75 10.40 -10.36
CA ARG A 190 4.83 9.22 -9.49
C ARG A 190 3.80 9.38 -8.39
N MET A 191 3.06 8.31 -8.08
CA MET A 191 2.32 8.23 -6.83
C MET A 191 3.30 7.91 -5.69
N THR A 192 3.10 8.55 -4.54
CA THR A 192 4.02 8.46 -3.41
C THR A 192 3.31 7.99 -2.15
N VAL A 193 3.98 7.16 -1.37
CA VAL A 193 3.60 6.92 0.03
C VAL A 193 4.25 8.02 0.86
N TRP A 194 3.45 8.77 1.62
CA TRP A 194 3.91 9.85 2.49
C TRP A 194 4.64 10.99 1.76
N SER A 195 4.52 11.19 0.44
CA SER A 195 5.37 12.16 -0.29
C SER A 195 6.89 11.85 -0.25
N LEU A 196 7.29 10.76 0.42
CA LEU A 196 8.70 10.42 0.68
C LEU A 196 9.16 9.22 -0.14
N PHE A 197 8.32 8.20 -0.33
CA PHE A 197 8.70 6.96 -1.00
C PHE A 197 7.87 6.73 -2.26
N PRO A 198 8.49 6.58 -3.44
CA PRO A 198 7.74 6.23 -4.64
C PRO A 198 7.20 4.80 -4.52
N LEU A 199 5.91 4.60 -4.84
CA LEU A 199 5.32 3.27 -4.96
C LEU A 199 5.88 2.56 -6.18
N THR A 200 6.97 1.82 -5.99
CA THR A 200 7.62 1.02 -7.04
C THR A 200 7.47 -0.47 -6.75
N LYS A 201 7.61 -1.30 -7.79
CA LYS A 201 7.70 -2.76 -7.64
C LYS A 201 8.77 -3.21 -6.64
N SER A 202 9.87 -2.45 -6.51
CA SER A 202 10.92 -2.73 -5.53
C SER A 202 10.47 -2.51 -4.08
N SER A 203 9.51 -1.61 -3.83
CA SER A 203 8.95 -1.38 -2.50
C SER A 203 8.20 -2.61 -1.99
N VAL A 204 7.51 -3.34 -2.88
CA VAL A 204 6.77 -4.57 -2.52
C VAL A 204 7.73 -5.66 -2.04
N LEU A 205 8.78 -5.92 -2.82
CA LEU A 205 9.80 -6.92 -2.50
C LEU A 205 10.52 -6.59 -1.19
N ALA A 206 10.88 -5.32 -0.99
CA ALA A 206 11.51 -4.87 0.24
C ALA A 206 10.58 -5.05 1.46
N SER A 207 9.30 -4.70 1.30
CA SER A 207 8.31 -4.80 2.37
C SER A 207 8.07 -6.26 2.79
N ILE A 208 7.74 -7.13 1.82
CA ILE A 208 7.50 -8.55 2.09
C ILE A 208 8.74 -9.22 2.68
N GLY A 209 9.92 -8.95 2.10
CA GLY A 209 11.19 -9.48 2.60
C GLY A 209 11.45 -9.07 4.05
N THR A 210 11.20 -7.80 4.39
CA THR A 210 11.36 -7.28 5.75
C THR A 210 10.45 -8.00 6.75
N VAL A 211 9.17 -8.20 6.42
CA VAL A 211 8.23 -8.91 7.30
C VAL A 211 8.68 -10.35 7.54
N ILE A 212 9.12 -11.05 6.49
CA ILE A 212 9.62 -12.42 6.61
C ILE A 212 10.87 -12.46 7.49
N THR A 213 11.84 -11.58 7.23
CA THR A 213 13.09 -11.52 8.01
C THR A 213 12.83 -11.27 9.49
N TYR A 214 12.00 -10.29 9.84
CA TYR A 214 11.70 -10.01 11.25
C TYR A 214 10.90 -11.13 11.91
N SER A 215 9.97 -11.77 11.19
CA SER A 215 9.21 -12.91 11.74
C SER A 215 10.12 -14.09 12.08
N VAL A 216 11.10 -14.39 11.22
CA VAL A 216 12.09 -15.44 11.45
C VAL A 216 13.07 -15.07 12.56
N LEU A 217 13.58 -13.84 12.56
CA LEU A 217 14.54 -13.36 13.57
C LEU A 217 13.95 -13.41 14.98
N ILE A 218 12.71 -12.93 15.15
CA ILE A 218 12.03 -12.91 16.45
C ILE A 218 11.78 -14.33 16.95
N LYS A 219 11.39 -15.27 16.08
CA LYS A 219 11.30 -16.69 16.46
C LYS A 219 12.65 -17.27 16.88
N GLY A 220 13.72 -16.90 16.19
CA GLY A 220 15.09 -17.33 16.55
C GLY A 220 15.49 -16.87 17.95
N ILE A 221 15.17 -15.63 18.32
CA ILE A 221 15.45 -15.08 19.66
C ILE A 221 14.55 -15.69 20.75
N LEU A 222 13.30 -16.02 20.43
CA LEU A 222 12.34 -16.60 21.39
C LEU A 222 12.54 -18.10 21.65
N ASN A 223 13.25 -18.80 20.77
CA ASN A 223 13.53 -20.24 20.89
C ASN A 223 14.87 -20.54 21.58
N GLU A 224 15.61 -19.52 22.03
CA GLU A 224 16.88 -19.60 22.76
C GLU A 224 16.67 -19.29 24.25
#